data_AF-A0A9N9K0V9-F1
#
_entry.id   AF-A0A9N9K0V9-F1
#
_cell.length_a   1.000
_cell.length_b   1.000
_cell.length_c   1.000
_cell.angle_alpha   90.00
_cell.angle_beta   90.00
_cell.angle_gamma   90.00
#
_symmetry.space_group_name_H-M   'P 1'
#
loop_
_entity.id
_entity.type
_entity.pdbx_description
1 polymer ?
#
loop_
_entity_poly.entity_id
_entity_poly.type
_entity_poly.pdbx_seq_one_letter_code
_entity_poly.pdbx_strand_id
1 'polypeptide(L)'
;KEQINKIEESENELLEQISVHMQNIKDFVRNKDAFDKPTKQDLIGKEIRNASLNPDDFIPEDETSIRGKVRKYHYKLFGEEVALKKLEIGSGAKQKVPNTLELQIGILKTINESRDIIKYIGLVTINSQKFLVTEWAEYGTLREYYEMKNPDISIRARLALEIA
;
A
#
# COMPACT_ATOMS: atom_id res chain seq x y z
N LYS A 1 -12.33 -30.47 -24.37
CA LYS A 1 -10.92 -30.14 -24.05
C LYS A 1 -10.77 -28.66 -23.75
N GLU A 2 -11.20 -27.78 -24.66
CA GLU A 2 -11.13 -26.32 -24.47
C GLU A 2 -11.95 -25.79 -23.28
N GLN A 3 -13.13 -26.36 -23.01
CA GLN A 3 -13.93 -26.01 -21.82
C GLN A 3 -13.33 -26.51 -20.50
N ILE A 4 -12.56 -27.60 -20.52
CA ILE A 4 -11.93 -28.16 -19.30
C ILE A 4 -10.74 -27.30 -18.88
N ASN A 5 -9.90 -26.87 -19.85
CA ASN A 5 -8.79 -25.94 -19.59
C ASN A 5 -9.28 -24.62 -18.99
N LYS A 6 -10.39 -24.05 -19.49
CA LYS A 6 -10.97 -22.82 -18.94
C LYS A 6 -11.45 -22.95 -17.50
N ILE A 7 -11.97 -24.13 -17.14
CA ILE A 7 -12.41 -24.40 -15.76
C ILE A 7 -11.19 -24.54 -14.85
N GLU A 8 -10.15 -25.25 -15.30
CA GLU A 8 -8.90 -25.40 -14.54
C GLU A 8 -8.16 -24.07 -14.33
N GLU A 9 -8.13 -23.18 -15.34
CA GLU A 9 -7.57 -21.82 -15.20
C GLU A 9 -8.36 -20.98 -14.18
N SER A 10 -9.70 -21.02 -14.24
CA SER A 10 -10.55 -20.32 -13.29
C SER A 10 -10.42 -20.85 -11.85
N GLU A 11 -10.26 -22.17 -11.67
CA GLU A 11 -10.05 -22.77 -10.35
C GLU A 11 -8.68 -22.38 -9.77
N ASN A 12 -7.63 -22.35 -10.59
CA ASN A 12 -6.30 -21.92 -10.15
C ASN A 12 -6.29 -20.45 -9.71
N GLU A 13 -6.98 -19.58 -10.46
CA GLU A 13 -7.11 -18.16 -10.12
C GLU A 13 -7.88 -17.97 -8.80
N LEU A 14 -8.95 -18.74 -8.58
CA LEU A 14 -9.68 -18.75 -7.32
C LEU A 14 -8.82 -19.26 -6.15
N LEU A 15 -8.01 -20.29 -6.35
CA LEU A 15 -7.11 -20.82 -5.32
C LEU A 15 -6.02 -19.81 -4.95
N GLU A 16 -5.49 -19.09 -5.92
CA GLU A 16 -4.51 -18.02 -5.69
C GLU A 16 -5.14 -16.88 -4.88
N GLN A 17 -6.35 -16.45 -5.24
CA GLN A 17 -7.10 -15.44 -4.48
C GLN A 17 -7.37 -15.88 -3.03
N ILE A 18 -7.81 -17.13 -2.82
CA ILE A 18 -8.05 -17.70 -1.49
C ILE A 18 -6.75 -17.76 -0.68
N SER A 19 -5.64 -18.14 -1.30
CA SER A 19 -4.32 -18.19 -0.65
C SER A 19 -3.87 -16.81 -0.19
N VAL A 20 -3.99 -15.80 -1.06
CA VAL A 20 -3.68 -14.40 -0.74
C VAL A 20 -4.56 -13.91 0.41
N HIS A 21 -5.86 -14.15 0.36
CA HIS A 21 -6.80 -13.76 1.41
C HIS A 21 -6.48 -14.41 2.76
N MET A 22 -6.18 -15.71 2.78
CA MET A 22 -5.75 -16.40 4.00
C MET A 22 -4.45 -15.84 4.56
N GLN A 23 -3.52 -15.43 3.69
CA GLN A 23 -2.28 -14.79 4.13
C GLN A 23 -2.56 -13.42 4.75
N ASN A 24 -3.46 -12.63 4.16
CA ASN A 24 -3.89 -11.34 4.71
C ASN A 24 -4.54 -11.50 6.10
N ILE A 25 -5.40 -12.51 6.30
CA ILE A 25 -6.01 -12.80 7.61
C ILE A 25 -4.95 -13.17 8.66
N LYS A 26 -3.99 -14.02 8.28
CA LYS A 26 -2.89 -14.41 9.19
C LYS A 26 -2.06 -13.19 9.59
N ASP A 27 -1.76 -12.32 8.63
CA ASP A 27 -1.04 -11.07 8.86
C ASP A 27 -1.86 -10.12 9.75
N PHE A 28 -3.18 -10.02 9.55
CA PHE A 28 -4.10 -9.23 10.39
C PHE A 28 -4.02 -9.66 11.85
N VAL A 29 -4.22 -10.95 12.13
CA VAL A 29 -4.23 -11.49 13.50
C VAL A 29 -2.87 -11.27 14.16
N ARG A 30 -1.79 -11.48 13.39
CA ARG A 30 -0.42 -11.29 13.87
C ARG A 30 -0.10 -9.83 14.18
N ASN A 31 -0.52 -8.89 13.33
CA ASN A 31 -0.31 -7.46 13.51
C ASN A 31 -1.12 -6.93 14.70
N LYS A 32 -2.38 -7.38 14.84
CA LYS A 32 -3.23 -7.09 16.00
C LYS A 32 -2.57 -7.54 17.30
N ASP A 33 -2.10 -8.79 17.34
CA ASP A 33 -1.39 -9.36 18.49
C ASP A 33 -0.07 -8.65 18.84
N ALA A 34 0.59 -8.09 17.83
CA ALA A 34 1.84 -7.36 17.99
C ALA A 34 1.62 -5.92 18.47
N PHE A 35 0.44 -5.35 18.23
CA PHE A 35 0.08 -4.03 18.75
C PHE A 35 0.19 -3.99 20.29
N ASP A 36 -0.12 -5.11 20.95
CA ASP A 36 -0.11 -5.24 22.41
C ASP A 36 1.26 -5.66 23.00
N LYS A 37 2.24 -6.09 22.16
CA LYS A 37 3.49 -6.73 22.63
C LYS A 37 4.76 -6.23 21.89
N PRO A 38 5.68 -5.52 22.56
CA PRO A 38 6.88 -4.92 21.94
C PRO A 38 7.79 -5.91 21.17
N THR A 39 7.98 -7.13 21.67
CA THR A 39 8.83 -8.15 21.03
C THR A 39 8.26 -8.67 19.71
N LYS A 40 6.94 -8.62 19.52
CA LYS A 40 6.30 -8.99 18.24
C LYS A 40 6.37 -7.84 17.22
N GLN A 41 6.42 -6.58 17.68
CA GLN A 41 6.66 -5.42 16.81
C GLN A 41 8.03 -5.50 16.14
N ASP A 42 9.07 -5.88 16.89
CA ASP A 42 10.43 -6.04 16.36
C ASP A 42 10.55 -7.10 15.24
N LEU A 43 9.74 -8.18 15.29
CA LEU A 43 9.71 -9.22 14.25
C LEU A 43 9.04 -8.72 12.97
N ILE A 44 7.91 -8.01 13.11
CA ILE A 44 7.23 -7.34 11.99
C ILE A 44 8.16 -6.30 11.37
N GLY A 45 8.85 -5.54 12.20
CA GLY A 45 9.88 -4.61 11.76
C GLY A 45 10.99 -5.26 10.94
N LYS A 46 11.48 -6.44 11.35
CA LYS A 46 12.50 -7.18 10.59
C LYS A 46 11.98 -7.66 9.23
N GLU A 47 10.77 -8.17 9.16
CA GLU A 47 10.16 -8.57 7.89
C GLU A 47 9.89 -7.39 6.96
N ILE A 48 9.39 -6.27 7.49
CA ILE A 48 9.23 -5.01 6.73
C ILE A 48 10.60 -4.49 6.26
N ARG A 49 11.65 -4.68 7.05
CA ARG A 49 13.02 -4.33 6.64
C ARG A 49 13.50 -5.20 5.48
N ASN A 50 13.15 -6.48 5.47
CA ASN A 50 13.60 -7.47 4.49
C ASN A 50 12.73 -7.57 3.23
N ALA A 51 11.44 -7.22 3.31
CA ALA A 51 10.54 -7.16 2.18
C ALA A 51 10.92 -5.96 1.30
N SER A 52 11.43 -6.23 0.10
CA SER A 52 11.68 -5.22 -0.92
C SER A 52 11.28 -5.78 -2.28
N LEU A 53 10.43 -5.03 -2.98
CA LEU A 53 10.15 -5.22 -4.39
C LEU A 53 11.41 -4.93 -5.21
N ASN A 54 11.45 -5.44 -6.44
CA ASN A 54 12.54 -5.20 -7.36
C ASN A 54 12.47 -3.76 -7.92
N PRO A 55 13.51 -2.93 -7.72
CA PRO A 55 13.56 -1.56 -8.24
C PRO A 55 13.35 -1.47 -9.76
N ASP A 56 13.81 -2.47 -10.51
CA ASP A 56 13.78 -2.46 -11.98
C ASP A 56 12.35 -2.60 -12.54
N ASP A 57 11.39 -2.97 -11.71
CA ASP A 57 9.98 -3.09 -12.10
C ASP A 57 9.24 -1.74 -12.12
N PHE A 58 9.88 -0.67 -11.65
CA PHE A 58 9.26 0.65 -11.52
C PHE A 58 9.81 1.63 -12.55
N ILE A 59 8.92 2.16 -13.40
CA ILE A 59 9.27 3.19 -14.37
C ILE A 59 8.77 4.53 -13.84
N PRO A 60 9.64 5.54 -13.64
CA PRO A 60 9.20 6.86 -13.23
C PRO A 60 8.32 7.48 -14.32
N GLU A 61 7.22 8.10 -13.90
CA GLU A 61 6.39 8.93 -14.77
C GLU A 61 6.95 10.37 -14.79
N ASP A 62 6.52 11.18 -15.77
CA ASP A 62 7.04 12.54 -15.99
C ASP A 62 6.98 13.45 -14.74
N GLU A 63 7.78 14.54 -14.73
CA GLU A 63 7.93 15.46 -13.59
C GLU A 63 6.61 16.10 -13.10
N THR A 64 5.55 16.06 -13.91
CA THR A 64 4.21 16.58 -13.57
C THR A 64 3.48 15.78 -12.49
N SER A 65 3.97 14.59 -12.13
CA SER A 65 3.29 13.65 -11.22
C SER A 65 3.94 13.56 -9.83
N ILE A 66 4.39 14.71 -9.31
CA ILE A 66 5.00 14.83 -7.97
C ILE A 66 4.04 15.56 -7.03
N ARG A 67 3.67 14.92 -5.91
CA ARG A 67 2.85 15.51 -4.83
C ARG A 67 3.64 15.51 -3.53
N GLY A 68 4.37 16.60 -3.29
CA GLY A 68 5.25 16.74 -2.11
C GLY A 68 6.31 15.64 -2.05
N LYS A 69 6.16 14.68 -1.13
CA LYS A 69 7.08 13.53 -0.95
C LYS A 69 6.67 12.26 -1.71
N VAL A 70 5.56 12.32 -2.46
CA VAL A 70 4.99 11.20 -3.21
C VAL A 70 5.23 11.42 -4.70
N ARG A 71 5.65 10.37 -5.40
CA ARG A 71 5.88 10.38 -6.84
C ARG A 71 5.09 9.26 -7.50
N LYS A 72 4.50 9.53 -8.65
CA LYS A 72 3.81 8.51 -9.46
C LYS A 72 4.82 7.69 -10.27
N TYR A 73 4.61 6.39 -10.33
CA TYR A 73 5.40 5.43 -11.12
C TYR A 73 4.45 4.45 -11.79
N HIS A 74 4.91 3.84 -12.88
CA HIS A 74 4.27 2.69 -13.48
C HIS A 74 4.93 1.40 -12.98
N TYR A 75 4.13 0.46 -12.47
CA TYR A 75 4.61 -0.83 -11.99
C TYR A 75 4.40 -1.93 -13.04
N LYS A 76 5.50 -2.38 -13.65
CA LYS A 76 5.48 -3.27 -14.84
C LYS A 76 4.73 -4.59 -14.64
N LEU A 77 4.80 -5.17 -13.45
CA LEU A 77 4.27 -6.51 -13.17
C LEU A 77 2.74 -6.58 -13.25
N PHE A 78 2.05 -5.52 -12.88
CA PHE A 78 0.57 -5.48 -12.87
C PHE A 78 0.00 -4.42 -13.83
N GLY A 79 0.86 -3.63 -14.49
CA GLY A 79 0.42 -2.52 -15.35
C GLY A 79 -0.27 -1.41 -14.57
N GLU A 80 -0.10 -1.36 -13.24
CA GLU A 80 -0.78 -0.42 -12.36
C GLU A 80 0.03 0.86 -12.14
N GLU A 81 -0.68 1.98 -11.94
CA GLU A 81 -0.09 3.23 -11.49
C GLU A 81 0.06 3.21 -9.97
N VAL A 82 1.26 3.53 -9.50
CA VAL A 82 1.60 3.43 -8.08
C VAL A 82 2.18 4.72 -7.54
N ALA A 83 1.98 4.94 -6.25
CA ALA A 83 2.54 6.03 -5.49
C ALA A 83 3.78 5.56 -4.72
N LEU A 84 4.93 6.19 -4.95
CA LEU A 84 6.15 6.00 -4.16
C LEU A 84 6.32 7.16 -3.19
N LYS A 85 6.11 6.88 -1.89
CA LYS A 85 6.34 7.83 -0.80
C LYS A 85 7.70 7.58 -0.16
N LYS A 86 8.58 8.57 -0.19
CA LYS A 86 9.91 8.46 0.44
C LYS A 86 9.79 8.27 1.96
N LEU A 87 10.49 7.29 2.49
CA LEU A 87 10.60 7.04 3.92
C LEU A 87 11.83 7.76 4.47
N GLU A 88 11.63 8.61 5.48
CA GLU A 88 12.72 9.26 6.21
C GLU A 88 13.25 8.31 7.28
N ILE A 89 14.23 7.48 6.93
CA ILE A 89 14.92 6.63 7.92
C ILE A 89 15.98 7.51 8.58
N GLY A 90 15.70 8.00 9.79
CA GLY A 90 16.64 8.87 10.51
C GLY A 90 17.98 8.17 10.76
N SER A 91 19.07 8.72 10.22
CA SER A 91 20.45 8.24 10.36
C SER A 91 21.11 8.61 11.71
N GLY A 92 20.32 8.74 12.78
CA GLY A 92 20.79 9.17 14.10
C GLY A 92 20.21 8.33 15.23
N ALA A 93 21.07 7.85 16.13
CA ALA A 93 20.81 6.95 17.25
C ALA A 93 19.84 7.47 18.35
N LYS A 94 18.94 8.42 18.06
CA LYS A 94 18.02 9.02 19.04
C LYS A 94 16.65 9.42 18.47
N GLN A 95 16.03 8.60 17.63
CA GLN A 95 14.57 8.73 17.42
C GLN A 95 13.89 7.44 17.87
N LYS A 96 13.12 7.55 18.96
CA LYS A 96 12.16 6.56 19.48
C LYS A 96 10.96 6.36 18.54
N VAL A 97 11.20 6.33 17.23
CA VAL A 97 10.17 6.30 16.19
C VAL A 97 10.25 5.07 15.24
N PRO A 98 10.96 3.95 15.53
CA PRO A 98 10.77 2.71 14.76
C PRO A 98 9.30 2.26 14.75
N ASN A 99 8.61 2.46 15.87
CA ASN A 99 7.26 1.99 16.11
C ASN A 99 6.17 2.72 15.30
N THR A 100 6.46 3.82 14.59
CA THR A 100 5.40 4.49 13.79
C THR A 100 5.31 3.97 12.36
N LEU A 101 6.45 3.72 11.71
CA LEU A 101 6.45 3.24 10.33
C LEU A 101 6.00 1.78 10.25
N GLU A 102 6.51 0.95 11.15
CA GLU A 102 6.14 -0.47 11.23
C GLU A 102 4.64 -0.61 11.53
N LEU A 103 4.11 0.26 12.39
CA LEU A 103 2.70 0.33 12.71
C LEU A 103 1.85 0.80 11.53
N GLN A 104 2.27 1.85 10.83
CA GLN A 104 1.58 2.32 9.63
C GLN A 104 1.50 1.22 8.57
N ILE A 105 2.62 0.55 8.29
CA ILE A 105 2.66 -0.56 7.32
C ILE A 105 1.84 -1.75 7.83
N GLY A 106 1.93 -2.07 9.12
CA GLY A 106 1.14 -3.13 9.75
C GLY A 106 -0.36 -2.90 9.60
N ILE A 107 -0.84 -1.69 9.89
CA ILE A 107 -2.25 -1.31 9.71
C ILE A 107 -2.64 -1.42 8.23
N LEU A 108 -1.86 -0.84 7.30
CA LEU A 108 -2.19 -0.87 5.87
C LEU A 108 -2.26 -2.30 5.31
N LYS A 109 -1.32 -3.17 5.68
CA LYS A 109 -1.36 -4.60 5.33
C LYS A 109 -2.62 -5.29 5.85
N THR A 110 -3.01 -4.94 7.08
CA THR A 110 -4.14 -5.54 7.81
C THR A 110 -5.48 -5.19 7.16
N ILE A 111 -5.61 -4.01 6.57
CA ILE A 111 -6.86 -3.52 5.95
C ILE A 111 -6.74 -3.38 4.42
N ASN A 112 -5.81 -4.10 3.80
CA ASN A 112 -5.44 -3.93 2.38
C ASN A 112 -6.55 -4.31 1.38
N GLU A 113 -7.56 -5.06 1.84
CA GLU A 113 -8.70 -5.47 1.03
C GLU A 113 -9.88 -4.48 1.13
N SER A 114 -9.76 -3.47 1.99
CA SER A 114 -10.77 -2.42 2.07
C SER A 114 -10.74 -1.59 0.78
N ARG A 115 -11.91 -1.37 0.19
CA ARG A 115 -12.06 -0.50 -0.99
C ARG A 115 -11.79 0.98 -0.67
N ASP A 116 -12.01 1.37 0.58
CA ASP A 116 -12.01 2.78 1.00
C ASP A 116 -10.67 3.19 1.64
N ILE A 117 -9.71 2.26 1.74
CA ILE A 117 -8.37 2.51 2.29
C ILE A 117 -7.32 2.29 1.22
N ILE A 118 -6.33 3.18 1.20
CA ILE A 118 -5.22 3.13 0.25
C ILE A 118 -4.54 1.74 0.24
N LYS A 119 -4.51 1.07 -0.91
CA LYS A 119 -3.91 -0.26 -1.05
C LYS A 119 -2.39 -0.21 -0.86
N TYR A 120 -1.88 -0.99 0.08
CA TYR A 120 -0.48 -1.31 0.24
C TYR A 120 -0.02 -2.33 -0.81
N ILE A 121 1.04 -1.99 -1.53
CA ILE A 121 1.66 -2.87 -2.51
C ILE A 121 2.97 -3.43 -1.96
N GLY A 122 3.81 -2.58 -1.37
CA GLY A 122 5.09 -3.04 -0.84
C GLY A 122 6.04 -1.94 -0.41
N LEU A 123 7.31 -2.33 -0.31
CA LEU A 123 8.43 -1.43 -0.08
C LEU A 123 9.45 -1.63 -1.20
N VAL A 124 10.14 -0.58 -1.60
CA VAL A 124 11.20 -0.67 -2.61
C VAL A 124 12.38 0.22 -2.21
N THR A 125 13.59 -0.19 -2.56
CA THR A 125 14.79 0.61 -2.34
C THR A 125 15.38 1.03 -3.69
N ILE A 126 15.25 2.31 -4.04
CA ILE A 126 15.76 2.88 -5.30
C ILE A 126 16.86 3.88 -4.93
N ASN A 127 18.05 3.76 -5.52
CA ASN A 127 19.19 4.67 -5.27
C ASN A 127 19.49 4.87 -3.78
N SER A 128 19.52 3.78 -3.01
CA SER A 128 19.75 3.77 -1.55
C SER A 128 18.70 4.51 -0.71
N GLN A 129 17.55 4.85 -1.30
CA GLN A 129 16.41 5.44 -0.59
C GLN A 129 15.27 4.42 -0.54
N LYS A 130 14.66 4.27 0.65
CA LYS A 130 13.52 3.38 0.83
C LYS A 130 12.21 4.12 0.59
N PHE A 131 11.30 3.49 -0.14
CA PHE A 131 10.00 4.02 -0.49
C PHE A 131 8.89 3.06 -0.04
N LEU A 132 7.78 3.65 0.39
CA LEU A 132 6.50 2.96 0.54
C LEU A 132 5.76 3.02 -0.80
N VAL A 133 5.35 1.85 -1.29
CA VAL A 133 4.60 1.70 -2.54
C VAL A 133 3.14 1.44 -2.19
N THR A 134 2.26 2.33 -2.64
CA THR A 134 0.80 2.20 -2.52
C THR A 134 0.15 2.42 -3.88
N GLU A 135 -1.16 2.16 -3.98
CA GLU A 135 -1.92 2.62 -5.14
C GLU A 135 -1.82 4.15 -5.32
N TRP A 136 -1.96 4.60 -6.56
CA TRP A 136 -2.03 6.01 -6.89
C TRP A 136 -3.48 6.53 -6.77
N ALA A 137 -3.68 7.55 -5.94
CA ALA A 137 -4.97 8.24 -5.85
C ALA A 137 -5.05 9.33 -6.95
N GLU A 138 -5.79 9.07 -8.02
CA GLU A 138 -5.80 9.93 -9.21
C GLU A 138 -6.15 11.40 -8.90
N TYR A 139 -7.15 11.62 -8.05
CA TYR A 139 -7.58 12.96 -7.64
C TYR A 139 -6.84 13.55 -6.44
N GLY A 140 -5.86 12.82 -5.90
CA GLY A 140 -5.06 13.26 -4.77
C GLY A 140 -5.85 13.32 -3.47
N THR A 141 -5.53 14.32 -2.66
CA THR A 141 -6.18 14.54 -1.37
C THR A 141 -7.59 15.07 -1.54
N LEU A 142 -8.45 14.83 -0.55
CA LEU A 142 -9.80 15.39 -0.54
C LEU A 142 -9.79 16.92 -0.64
N ARG A 143 -8.78 17.60 -0.09
CA ARG A 143 -8.58 19.05 -0.23
C ARG A 143 -8.34 19.45 -1.69
N GLU A 144 -7.38 18.81 -2.36
CA GLU A 144 -7.07 19.07 -3.77
C GLU A 144 -8.29 18.82 -4.66
N TYR A 145 -9.05 17.75 -4.39
CA TYR A 145 -10.29 17.47 -5.10
C TYR A 145 -11.33 18.59 -4.94
N TYR A 146 -11.54 19.09 -3.72
CA TYR A 146 -12.49 20.18 -3.47
C TYR A 146 -12.05 21.49 -4.14
N GLU A 147 -10.76 21.79 -4.12
CA GLU A 147 -10.19 22.99 -4.76
C GLU A 147 -10.29 22.90 -6.29
N MET A 148 -10.02 21.74 -6.88
CA MET A 148 -10.03 21.55 -8.34
C MET A 148 -11.44 21.39 -8.92
N LYS A 149 -12.29 20.60 -8.28
CA LYS A 149 -13.59 20.19 -8.84
C LYS A 149 -14.76 21.00 -8.29
N ASN A 150 -14.60 21.66 -7.14
CA ASN A 150 -15.65 22.38 -6.42
C ASN A 150 -16.99 21.61 -6.44
N PRO A 151 -17.03 20.38 -5.90
CA PRO A 151 -18.18 19.49 -6.03
C PRO A 151 -19.43 20.11 -5.39
N ASP A 152 -20.61 19.77 -5.91
CA ASP A 152 -21.88 20.22 -5.33
C ASP A 152 -22.16 19.57 -3.97
N ILE A 153 -23.20 20.07 -3.27
CA ILE A 153 -23.55 19.60 -1.94
C ILE A 153 -23.93 18.11 -1.89
N SER A 154 -24.47 17.55 -2.99
CA SER A 154 -24.87 16.14 -3.05
C SER A 154 -23.64 15.22 -3.06
N ILE A 155 -22.60 15.58 -3.82
CA ILE A 155 -21.34 14.86 -3.85
C ILE A 155 -20.62 15.00 -2.49
N ARG A 156 -20.61 16.19 -1.91
CA ARG A 156 -20.01 16.42 -0.57
C ARG A 156 -20.68 15.56 0.50
N ALA A 157 -22.01 15.48 0.48
CA ALA A 157 -22.77 14.66 1.42
C ALA A 157 -22.47 13.16 1.25
N ARG A 158 -22.32 12.69 0.00
CA ARG A 158 -21.93 11.30 -0.28
C ARG A 158 -20.53 10.99 0.24
N LEU A 159 -19.55 11.84 -0.05
CA LEU A 159 -18.18 11.68 0.46
C LEU A 159 -18.14 11.67 1.99
N ALA A 160 -18.95 12.51 2.65
CA ALA A 160 -19.06 12.50 4.10
C ALA A 160 -19.64 11.19 4.64
N LEU A 161 -20.61 10.58 3.94
CA LEU A 161 -21.18 9.29 4.31
C LEU A 161 -20.18 8.14 4.13
N GLU A 162 -19.35 8.18 3.09
CA GLU A 162 -18.32 7.15 2.83
C GLU A 162 -17.16 7.21 3.83
N ILE A 163 -16.92 8.36 4.47
CA ILE A 163 -15.87 8.54 5.48
C ILE A 163 -16.36 8.19 6.90
N ALA A 164 -17.66 8.34 7.17
CA ALA A 164 -18.27 8.25 8.51
C ALA A 164 -18.31 6.82 9.07
#